data_AF-A0A398AUS0-F1
#
_entry.id   AF-A0A398AUS0-F1
#
_cell.length_a   1.000
_cell.length_b   1.000
_cell.length_c   1.000
_cell.angle_alpha   90.00
_cell.angle_beta   90.00
_cell.angle_gamma   90.00
#
_symmetry.space_group_name_H-M   'P 1'
#
loop_
_entity.id
_entity.type
_entity.pdbx_description
1 polymer ?
#
loop_
_entity_poly.entity_id
_entity_poly.type
_entity_poly.pdbx_seq_one_letter_code
_entity_poly.pdbx_strand_id
1 'polypeptide(L)'
;MESLIKSQHAQQLAGHSSRDGKTPRTTEMVPATSTGGLTMSSDESMMLKLIQQTHSPDAREVQVRGLLSLLWRRETLTLNLIVDGIDSVIFNWINPENYIFLYGGDDLDWIRRFTMAAKATAKDSNVKLEMAYVGKRNHSHREHIRRISEAVRAENLSHSWAEPALMWFFWTRLESMLYSKIQLGKADDHDEVMQGIKKILSYDKLGGWALLSKGPEIVMITHGAIERTVTVYDRTWKTHVPTKGYTKAMYDHHHDEILRETGKPCSHFDFHITARSGRIPEKMNCFDCHRPMEKYMSFACCHDDKLLDQDENYNF
;
A
#
# COMPACT_ATOMS: atom_id res chain seq x y z
N MET A 1 -2.69 -35.12 2.81
CA MET A 1 -3.16 -34.86 1.44
C MET A 1 -2.35 -33.71 0.87
N GLU A 2 -1.04 -33.88 0.67
CA GLU A 2 -0.45 -34.62 -0.47
C GLU A 2 -0.88 -33.95 -1.78
N SER A 3 -0.05 -33.10 -2.40
CA SER A 3 1.08 -33.49 -3.25
C SER A 3 0.71 -34.39 -4.44
N LEU A 4 -0.25 -33.96 -5.26
CA LEU A 4 -0.38 -34.34 -6.67
C LEU A 4 -0.85 -33.06 -7.36
N ILE A 5 -0.06 -32.38 -8.20
CA ILE A 5 0.08 -32.65 -9.63
C ILE A 5 1.35 -31.91 -10.09
N LYS A 6 2.47 -32.63 -10.14
CA LYS A 6 3.70 -32.28 -10.87
C LYS A 6 4.35 -33.57 -11.33
N SER A 7 3.80 -34.20 -12.37
CA SER A 7 4.53 -35.13 -13.24
C SER A 7 3.57 -35.76 -14.25
N GLN A 8 3.44 -35.13 -15.42
CA GLN A 8 3.07 -35.82 -16.66
C GLN A 8 3.14 -34.81 -17.80
N HIS A 9 4.35 -34.51 -18.29
CA HIS A 9 4.57 -34.10 -19.68
C HIS A 9 6.08 -34.08 -20.03
N ALA A 10 6.80 -35.13 -19.64
CA ALA A 10 8.17 -35.35 -20.06
C ALA A 10 8.45 -36.85 -20.16
N GLN A 11 7.98 -37.48 -21.23
CA GLN A 11 8.50 -38.72 -21.81
C GLN A 11 7.63 -39.16 -23.00
N GLN A 12 7.91 -38.59 -24.18
CA GLN A 12 7.71 -39.29 -25.45
C GLN A 12 8.55 -38.60 -26.54
N LEU A 13 9.87 -38.70 -26.38
CA LEU A 13 10.85 -38.49 -27.44
C LEU A 13 11.80 -39.68 -27.39
N ALA A 14 11.52 -40.71 -28.19
CA ALA A 14 12.52 -41.63 -28.72
C ALA A 14 11.87 -42.60 -29.74
N GLY A 15 12.31 -42.48 -30.99
CA GLY A 15 12.39 -43.61 -31.92
C GLY A 15 11.36 -43.65 -33.05
N HIS A 16 11.72 -43.14 -34.23
CA HIS A 16 12.19 -44.00 -35.33
C HIS A 16 12.74 -43.16 -36.52
N SER A 17 13.75 -43.71 -37.17
CA SER A 17 14.61 -43.14 -38.22
C SER A 17 14.40 -43.85 -39.55
N SER A 18 14.39 -43.12 -40.68
CA SER A 18 15.11 -43.40 -41.96
C SER A 18 14.66 -42.39 -43.03
N ARG A 19 15.55 -41.53 -43.54
CA ARG A 19 16.30 -41.61 -44.82
C ARG A 19 15.44 -41.63 -46.09
N ASP A 20 15.46 -40.53 -46.86
CA ASP A 20 16.10 -40.48 -48.19
C ASP A 20 16.27 -39.05 -48.70
N GLY A 21 17.33 -38.83 -49.49
CA GLY A 21 17.82 -37.50 -49.89
C GLY A 21 17.60 -37.13 -51.36
N LYS A 22 17.78 -35.83 -51.65
CA LYS A 22 18.42 -35.24 -52.86
C LYS A 22 18.29 -33.70 -52.85
N THR A 23 19.39 -33.02 -53.13
CA THR A 23 19.54 -31.59 -53.48
C THR A 23 19.91 -31.46 -54.97
N PRO A 24 20.09 -30.26 -55.56
CA PRO A 24 19.39 -28.97 -55.38
C PRO A 24 18.93 -28.36 -56.74
N ARG A 25 18.14 -27.28 -56.72
CA ARG A 25 18.13 -26.32 -57.84
C ARG A 25 17.70 -24.91 -57.40
N THR A 26 18.57 -23.96 -57.73
CA THR A 26 18.46 -22.50 -57.59
C THR A 26 17.55 -21.90 -58.65
N THR A 27 16.61 -21.01 -58.29
CA THR A 27 16.25 -19.83 -59.12
C THR A 27 15.49 -18.78 -58.28
N GLU A 28 16.10 -17.58 -58.24
CA GLU A 28 15.56 -16.20 -58.22
C GLU A 28 14.37 -15.74 -57.34
N MET A 29 14.60 -14.56 -56.73
CA MET A 29 13.65 -13.71 -56.01
C MET A 29 12.94 -12.72 -56.96
N VAL A 30 11.61 -12.55 -56.81
CA VAL A 30 10.85 -11.31 -57.11
C VAL A 30 9.65 -11.25 -56.14
N PRO A 31 9.29 -10.08 -55.55
CA PRO A 31 8.40 -10.01 -54.38
C PRO A 31 6.91 -9.92 -54.76
N ALA A 32 6.04 -10.52 -53.94
CA ALA A 32 4.60 -10.32 -54.02
C ALA A 32 4.03 -10.01 -52.62
N THR A 33 3.40 -8.85 -52.56
CA THR A 33 2.60 -8.26 -51.48
C THR A 33 1.75 -9.24 -50.69
N SER A 34 1.94 -9.29 -49.36
CA SER A 34 1.06 -10.00 -48.43
C SER A 34 -0.05 -9.08 -47.91
N THR A 35 -1.25 -9.16 -48.48
CA THR A 35 -2.49 -8.78 -47.81
C THR A 35 -3.13 -10.06 -47.27
N GLY A 36 -2.61 -10.53 -46.13
CA GLY A 36 -3.17 -11.67 -45.40
C GLY A 36 -4.30 -11.22 -44.49
N GLY A 37 -5.52 -11.14 -45.00
CA GLY A 37 -6.71 -11.13 -44.16
C GLY A 37 -6.89 -12.51 -43.54
N LEU A 38 -6.67 -12.63 -42.23
CA LEU A 38 -6.96 -13.84 -41.46
C LEU A 38 -8.48 -14.01 -41.38
N THR A 39 -9.05 -14.88 -42.20
CA THR A 39 -10.43 -15.35 -42.01
C THR A 39 -10.43 -16.38 -40.88
N MET A 40 -11.02 -16.02 -39.74
CA MET A 40 -11.19 -16.95 -38.61
C MET A 40 -12.10 -18.12 -39.02
N SER A 41 -11.77 -19.33 -38.56
CA SER A 41 -12.60 -20.51 -38.77
C SER A 41 -13.94 -20.35 -38.04
N SER A 42 -15.02 -20.92 -38.60
CA SER A 42 -16.36 -20.96 -37.99
C SER A 42 -16.33 -21.46 -36.54
N ASP A 43 -15.45 -22.41 -36.24
CA ASP A 43 -15.31 -23.02 -34.92
C ASP A 43 -14.67 -22.08 -33.89
N GLU A 44 -13.73 -21.22 -34.33
CA GLU A 44 -13.13 -20.20 -33.46
C GLU A 44 -14.12 -19.08 -33.14
N SER A 45 -14.99 -18.73 -34.09
CA SER A 45 -16.10 -17.79 -33.85
C SER A 45 -17.12 -18.35 -32.85
N MET A 46 -17.41 -19.64 -32.92
CA MET A 46 -18.29 -20.32 -31.96
C MET A 46 -17.65 -20.42 -30.58
N MET A 47 -16.36 -20.75 -30.48
CA MET A 47 -15.64 -20.77 -29.20
C MET A 47 -15.55 -19.37 -28.57
N LEU A 48 -15.29 -18.31 -29.35
CA LEU A 48 -15.31 -16.93 -28.85
C LEU A 48 -16.71 -16.51 -28.37
N LYS A 49 -17.76 -16.87 -29.11
CA LYS A 49 -19.16 -16.64 -28.69
C LYS A 49 -19.50 -17.43 -27.43
N LEU A 50 -19.03 -18.67 -27.32
CA LEU A 50 -19.25 -19.51 -26.14
C LEU A 50 -18.50 -18.95 -24.93
N ILE A 51 -17.27 -18.46 -25.10
CA ILE A 51 -16.51 -17.76 -24.04
C ILE A 51 -17.26 -16.48 -23.62
N GLN A 52 -17.76 -15.67 -24.56
CA GLN A 52 -18.58 -14.49 -24.27
C GLN A 52 -19.94 -14.82 -23.63
N GLN A 53 -20.54 -15.98 -23.92
CA GLN A 53 -21.81 -16.40 -23.31
C GLN A 53 -21.60 -17.05 -21.93
N THR A 54 -20.49 -17.76 -21.72
CA THR A 54 -20.17 -18.43 -20.44
C THR A 54 -19.59 -17.45 -19.43
N HIS A 55 -18.98 -16.35 -19.90
CA HIS A 55 -18.76 -15.16 -19.08
C HIS A 55 -20.02 -14.31 -19.11
N SER A 56 -20.86 -14.40 -18.08
CA SER A 56 -21.74 -13.30 -17.71
C SER A 56 -20.95 -12.35 -16.80
N PRO A 57 -20.22 -11.35 -17.33
CA PRO A 57 -19.46 -10.42 -16.50
C PRO A 57 -20.38 -9.71 -15.50
N ASP A 58 -21.59 -9.36 -15.93
CA ASP A 58 -22.51 -8.52 -15.16
C ASP A 58 -23.09 -9.22 -13.93
N ALA A 59 -23.49 -10.49 -14.02
CA ALA A 59 -24.16 -11.17 -12.91
C ALA A 59 -23.23 -11.41 -11.71
N ARG A 60 -21.96 -11.77 -11.97
CA ARG A 60 -20.93 -11.94 -10.93
C ARG A 60 -20.45 -10.59 -10.41
N GLU A 61 -20.32 -9.59 -11.28
CA GLU A 61 -19.93 -8.24 -10.88
C GLU A 61 -20.97 -7.58 -9.95
N VAL A 62 -22.27 -7.72 -10.25
CA VAL A 62 -23.36 -7.22 -9.42
C VAL A 62 -23.35 -7.86 -8.02
N GLN A 63 -23.06 -9.16 -7.92
CA GLN A 63 -23.02 -9.85 -6.63
C GLN A 63 -21.80 -9.42 -5.78
N VAL A 64 -20.63 -9.24 -6.38
CA VAL A 64 -19.42 -8.77 -5.67
C VAL A 64 -19.59 -7.31 -5.22
N ARG A 65 -20.15 -6.44 -6.07
CA ARG A 65 -20.42 -5.04 -5.69
C ARG A 65 -21.43 -4.95 -4.55
N GLY A 66 -22.47 -5.80 -4.57
CA GLY A 66 -23.44 -5.91 -3.46
C GLY A 66 -22.78 -6.30 -2.14
N LEU A 67 -21.90 -7.31 -2.15
CA LEU A 67 -21.17 -7.77 -0.97
C LEU A 67 -20.21 -6.71 -0.42
N LEU A 68 -19.43 -6.07 -1.30
CA LEU A 68 -18.52 -4.98 -0.92
C LEU A 68 -19.28 -3.79 -0.34
N SER A 69 -20.44 -3.45 -0.90
CA SER A 69 -21.29 -2.38 -0.37
C SER A 69 -21.78 -2.67 1.05
N LEU A 70 -22.18 -3.92 1.33
CA LEU A 70 -22.59 -4.36 2.66
C LEU A 70 -21.44 -4.35 3.65
N LEU A 71 -20.26 -4.81 3.24
CA LEU A 71 -19.04 -4.76 4.05
C LEU A 71 -18.72 -3.31 4.46
N TRP A 72 -18.57 -2.43 3.48
CA TRP A 72 -18.20 -1.03 3.72
C TRP A 72 -19.27 -0.20 4.43
N ARG A 73 -20.50 -0.70 4.55
CA ARG A 73 -21.54 -0.07 5.38
C ARG A 73 -21.36 -0.39 6.87
N ARG A 74 -20.67 -1.48 7.20
CA ARG A 74 -20.47 -1.95 8.58
C ARG A 74 -19.08 -1.61 9.11
N GLU A 75 -18.09 -1.58 8.24
CA GLU A 75 -16.71 -1.30 8.62
C GLU A 75 -16.48 0.18 8.91
N THR A 76 -15.74 0.44 10.00
CA THR A 76 -15.22 1.76 10.37
C THR A 76 -13.70 1.72 10.40
N LEU A 77 -13.06 2.89 10.39
CA LEU A 77 -11.61 2.98 10.40
C LEU A 77 -11.10 2.63 11.81
N THR A 78 -10.75 1.36 12.02
CA THR A 78 -10.22 0.83 13.27
C THR A 78 -8.84 0.24 13.07
N LEU A 79 -8.09 0.11 14.16
CA LEU A 79 -6.80 -0.58 14.11
C LEU A 79 -6.98 -2.04 13.64
N ASN A 80 -8.04 -2.72 14.09
CA ASN A 80 -8.37 -4.09 13.67
C ASN A 80 -8.51 -4.19 12.14
N LEU A 81 -9.28 -3.30 11.52
CA LEU A 81 -9.44 -3.29 10.06
C LEU A 81 -8.09 -3.24 9.32
N ILE A 82 -7.11 -2.54 9.90
CA ILE A 82 -5.78 -2.38 9.33
C ILE A 82 -4.91 -3.62 9.55
N VAL A 83 -4.85 -4.16 10.78
CA VAL A 83 -3.81 -5.15 11.18
C VAL A 83 -4.29 -6.60 11.35
N ASP A 84 -5.61 -6.85 11.36
CA ASP A 84 -6.16 -8.18 11.65
C ASP A 84 -5.61 -9.26 10.69
N GLY A 85 -5.22 -10.42 11.21
CA GLY A 85 -4.62 -11.48 10.40
C GLY A 85 -3.26 -11.16 9.73
N ILE A 86 -2.59 -10.05 10.08
CA ILE A 86 -1.20 -9.78 9.68
C ILE A 86 -0.25 -10.20 10.79
N ASP A 87 -0.37 -9.54 11.95
CA ASP A 87 0.55 -9.74 13.06
C ASP A 87 -0.20 -9.94 14.37
N SER A 88 -0.11 -11.16 14.90
CA SER A 88 -0.74 -11.55 16.16
C SER A 88 -0.23 -10.76 17.36
N VAL A 89 1.02 -10.28 17.34
CA VAL A 89 1.59 -9.47 18.44
C VAL A 89 0.84 -8.15 18.54
N ILE A 90 0.72 -7.44 17.41
CA ILE A 90 0.01 -6.16 17.36
C ILE A 90 -1.48 -6.37 17.66
N PHE A 91 -2.09 -7.44 17.14
CA PHE A 91 -3.48 -7.77 17.43
C PHE A 91 -3.73 -7.96 18.93
N ASN A 92 -2.82 -8.63 19.64
CA ASN A 92 -2.93 -8.84 21.09
C ASN A 92 -2.75 -7.56 21.91
N TRP A 93 -2.17 -6.50 21.33
CA TRP A 93 -2.07 -5.19 21.98
C TRP A 93 -3.37 -4.39 21.94
N ILE A 94 -4.31 -4.76 21.07
CA ILE A 94 -5.58 -4.04 20.88
C ILE A 94 -6.49 -4.30 22.08
N ASN A 95 -6.27 -3.54 23.15
CA ASN A 95 -7.13 -3.47 24.31
C ASN A 95 -7.40 -2.00 24.68
N PRO A 96 -8.55 -1.68 25.32
CA PRO A 96 -8.96 -0.29 25.56
C PRO A 96 -7.99 0.58 26.37
N GLU A 97 -7.12 -0.05 27.17
CA GLU A 97 -6.15 0.65 28.04
C GLU A 97 -4.81 0.92 27.35
N ASN A 98 -4.54 0.25 26.23
CA ASN A 98 -3.30 0.38 25.49
C ASN A 98 -3.39 1.50 24.45
N TYR A 99 -2.35 2.32 24.41
CA TYR A 99 -2.03 3.12 23.24
C TYR A 99 -1.12 2.32 22.32
N ILE A 100 -1.35 2.39 21.01
CA ILE A 100 -0.49 1.75 20.01
C ILE A 100 -0.10 2.78 18.95
N PHE A 101 1.21 2.95 18.74
CA PHE A 101 1.74 3.60 17.55
C PHE A 101 2.13 2.55 16.50
N LEU A 102 1.53 2.62 15.32
CA LEU A 102 2.13 2.07 14.11
C LEU A 102 2.88 3.18 13.40
N TYR A 103 4.10 2.92 12.95
CA TYR A 103 4.89 3.95 12.27
C TYR A 103 5.77 3.37 11.17
N GLY A 104 6.09 4.21 10.19
CA GLY A 104 6.91 3.85 9.04
C GLY A 104 7.83 4.99 8.61
N GLY A 105 8.55 4.76 7.52
CA GLY A 105 9.56 5.68 6.99
C GLY A 105 10.94 5.03 6.86
N ASP A 106 11.88 5.77 6.27
CA ASP A 106 13.23 5.31 5.93
C ASP A 106 14.37 6.17 6.51
N ASP A 107 14.04 7.07 7.43
CA ASP A 107 15.01 7.86 8.20
C ASP A 107 15.16 7.24 9.61
N LEU A 108 16.30 6.59 9.84
CA LEU A 108 16.61 5.93 11.12
C LEU A 108 16.75 6.93 12.28
N ASP A 109 17.27 8.12 12.02
CA ASP A 109 17.46 9.11 13.08
C ASP A 109 16.12 9.74 13.48
N TRP A 110 15.22 9.96 12.52
CA TRP A 110 13.83 10.31 12.82
C TRP A 110 13.15 9.22 13.65
N ILE A 111 13.31 7.93 13.29
CA ILE A 111 12.74 6.80 14.05
C ILE A 111 13.24 6.78 15.49
N ARG A 112 14.54 6.99 15.72
CA ARG A 112 15.14 7.05 17.07
C ARG A 112 14.53 8.20 17.87
N ARG A 113 14.53 9.42 17.33
CA ARG A 113 13.98 10.60 18.01
C ARG A 113 12.51 10.41 18.37
N PHE A 114 11.70 9.99 17.40
CA PHE A 114 10.27 9.76 17.58
C PHE A 114 9.98 8.71 18.66
N THR A 115 10.60 7.53 18.56
CA THR A 115 10.33 6.41 19.50
C THR A 115 10.78 6.73 20.92
N MET A 116 11.95 7.34 21.09
CA MET A 116 12.44 7.76 22.41
C MET A 116 11.52 8.80 23.05
N ALA A 117 11.15 9.84 22.29
CA ALA A 117 10.27 10.89 22.78
C ALA A 117 8.88 10.34 23.11
N ALA A 118 8.25 9.58 22.21
CA ALA A 118 6.94 8.98 22.43
C ALA A 118 6.90 8.13 23.71
N LYS A 119 7.89 7.23 23.90
CA LYS A 119 8.02 6.43 25.13
C LYS A 119 8.20 7.30 26.38
N ALA A 120 8.98 8.38 26.30
CA ALA A 120 9.15 9.30 27.42
C ALA A 120 7.83 9.99 27.80
N THR A 121 7.07 10.49 26.81
CA THR A 121 5.75 11.10 27.06
C THR A 121 4.77 10.10 27.69
N ALA A 122 4.76 8.86 27.19
CA ALA A 122 3.87 7.82 27.68
C ALA A 122 4.18 7.44 29.14
N LYS A 123 5.47 7.29 29.45
CA LYS A 123 5.94 7.02 30.80
C LYS A 123 5.57 8.14 31.77
N ASP A 124 5.78 9.39 31.39
CA ASP A 124 5.45 10.56 32.23
C ASP A 124 3.93 10.72 32.44
N SER A 125 3.13 10.45 31.40
CA SER A 125 1.67 10.46 31.47
C SER A 125 1.05 9.21 32.11
N ASN A 126 1.87 8.24 32.54
CA ASN A 126 1.42 6.94 33.08
C ASN A 126 0.42 6.20 32.15
N VAL A 127 0.69 6.22 30.83
CA VAL A 127 -0.09 5.47 29.84
C VAL A 127 0.71 4.30 29.31
N LYS A 128 0.03 3.18 29.05
CA LYS A 128 0.65 1.99 28.46
C LYS A 128 0.76 2.18 26.95
N LEU A 129 1.99 2.29 26.45
CA LEU A 129 2.27 2.50 25.03
C LEU A 129 3.02 1.31 24.44
N GLU A 130 2.45 0.73 23.39
CA GLU A 130 3.09 -0.21 22.49
C GLU A 130 3.44 0.48 21.17
N MET A 131 4.51 0.06 20.50
CA MET A 131 4.94 0.65 19.23
C MET A 131 5.37 -0.45 18.26
N ALA A 132 5.06 -0.29 16.98
CA ALA A 132 5.54 -1.16 15.91
C ALA A 132 6.01 -0.37 14.67
N TYR A 133 7.23 -0.66 14.22
CA TYR A 133 7.73 -0.26 12.91
C TYR A 133 7.20 -1.20 11.84
N VAL A 134 6.41 -0.66 10.91
CA VAL A 134 5.75 -1.41 9.84
C VAL A 134 6.47 -1.30 8.49
N GLY A 135 7.61 -0.61 8.46
CA GLY A 135 8.43 -0.45 7.26
C GLY A 135 7.96 0.66 6.33
N LYS A 136 8.27 0.52 5.04
CA LYS A 136 7.95 1.46 3.97
C LYS A 136 7.48 0.68 2.75
N ARG A 137 6.53 1.22 1.99
CA ARG A 137 5.96 0.52 0.83
C ARG A 137 6.98 0.29 -0.29
N ASN A 138 7.95 1.20 -0.44
CA ASN A 138 8.83 1.24 -1.60
C ASN A 138 9.79 0.04 -1.70
N HIS A 139 9.59 -0.78 -2.74
CA HIS A 139 10.39 -1.97 -3.03
C HIS A 139 11.84 -1.66 -3.40
N SER A 140 12.16 -0.48 -3.93
CA SER A 140 13.55 -0.14 -4.31
C SER A 140 14.46 0.02 -3.09
N HIS A 141 13.91 0.26 -1.89
CA HIS A 141 14.67 0.47 -0.65
C HIS A 141 14.71 -0.78 0.24
N ARG A 142 14.38 -1.97 -0.27
CA ARG A 142 14.20 -3.19 0.54
C ARG A 142 15.37 -3.50 1.48
N GLU A 143 16.61 -3.40 1.00
CA GLU A 143 17.80 -3.64 1.83
C GLU A 143 17.99 -2.56 2.89
N HIS A 144 17.71 -1.29 2.55
CA HIS A 144 17.76 -0.18 3.50
C HIS A 144 16.70 -0.34 4.61
N ILE A 145 15.46 -0.66 4.25
CA ILE A 145 14.37 -0.94 5.21
C ILE A 145 14.70 -2.16 6.10
N ARG A 146 15.36 -3.19 5.54
CA ARG A 146 15.83 -4.34 6.32
C ARG A 146 16.82 -3.90 7.40
N ARG A 147 17.81 -3.07 7.06
CA ARG A 147 18.79 -2.53 8.02
C ARG A 147 18.14 -1.68 9.10
N ILE A 148 17.16 -0.85 8.74
CA ILE A 148 16.38 -0.08 9.71
C ILE A 148 15.62 -1.02 10.67
N SER A 149 14.96 -2.05 10.15
CA SER A 149 14.23 -3.02 10.98
C SER A 149 15.16 -3.75 11.96
N GLU A 150 16.37 -4.07 11.52
CA GLU A 150 17.41 -4.64 12.40
C GLU A 150 17.87 -3.67 13.48
N ALA A 151 18.11 -2.40 13.13
CA ALA A 151 18.47 -1.37 14.08
C ALA A 151 17.35 -1.13 15.12
N VAL A 152 16.10 -1.01 14.67
CA VAL A 152 14.92 -0.86 15.55
C VAL A 152 14.86 -1.98 16.60
N ARG A 153 15.13 -3.22 16.19
CA ARG A 153 15.15 -4.38 17.09
C ARG A 153 16.38 -4.39 17.99
N ALA A 154 17.57 -4.13 17.44
CA ALA A 154 18.84 -4.13 18.19
C ALA A 154 18.88 -3.05 19.28
N GLU A 155 18.30 -1.89 19.00
CA GLU A 155 18.21 -0.74 19.92
C GLU A 155 16.96 -0.81 20.82
N ASN A 156 16.14 -1.85 20.72
CA ASN A 156 14.89 -2.02 21.47
C ASN A 156 13.94 -0.81 21.35
N LEU A 157 13.87 -0.22 20.15
CA LEU A 157 13.04 0.95 19.87
C LEU A 157 11.56 0.57 19.81
N SER A 158 11.22 -0.59 19.25
CA SER A 158 9.83 -1.07 19.12
C SER A 158 9.80 -2.51 18.59
N HIS A 159 8.59 -3.07 18.46
CA HIS A 159 8.39 -4.25 17.60
C HIS A 159 8.65 -3.89 16.14
N SER A 160 9.17 -4.82 15.34
CA SER A 160 9.57 -4.51 13.97
C SER A 160 9.23 -5.63 13.00
N TRP A 161 8.60 -5.28 11.88
CA TRP A 161 8.34 -6.21 10.79
C TRP A 161 9.59 -6.43 9.94
N ALA A 162 10.51 -7.25 10.46
CA ALA A 162 11.67 -7.71 9.71
C ALA A 162 11.30 -8.67 8.56
N GLU A 163 10.14 -9.33 8.65
CA GLU A 163 9.65 -10.24 7.63
C GLU A 163 9.01 -9.49 6.45
N PRO A 164 9.54 -9.62 5.22
CA PRO A 164 9.00 -8.91 4.06
C PRO A 164 7.53 -9.23 3.76
N ALA A 165 7.05 -10.42 4.17
CA ALA A 165 5.68 -10.84 3.96
C ALA A 165 4.67 -9.99 4.76
N LEU A 166 4.95 -9.69 6.03
CA LEU A 166 4.06 -8.90 6.89
C LEU A 166 3.86 -7.49 6.32
N MET A 167 4.96 -6.84 5.95
CA MET A 167 4.94 -5.53 5.30
C MET A 167 4.18 -5.57 3.97
N TRP A 168 4.41 -6.59 3.15
CA TRP A 168 3.68 -6.75 1.88
C TRP A 168 2.17 -6.92 2.09
N PHE A 169 1.74 -7.77 3.04
CA PHE A 169 0.32 -7.98 3.35
C PHE A 169 -0.35 -6.69 3.82
N PHE A 170 0.31 -5.91 4.67
CA PHE A 170 -0.18 -4.62 5.16
C PHE A 170 -0.44 -3.62 4.03
N TRP A 171 0.57 -3.36 3.21
CA TRP A 171 0.44 -2.39 2.12
C TRP A 171 -0.55 -2.86 1.05
N THR A 172 -0.50 -4.14 0.68
CA THR A 172 -1.45 -4.74 -0.28
C THR A 172 -2.89 -4.64 0.21
N ARG A 173 -3.11 -4.82 1.53
CA ARG A 173 -4.44 -4.67 2.12
C ARG A 173 -4.93 -3.23 2.02
N LEU A 174 -4.14 -2.24 2.43
CA LEU A 174 -4.52 -0.83 2.34
C LEU A 174 -4.89 -0.44 0.89
N GLU A 175 -4.07 -0.86 -0.07
CA GLU A 175 -4.35 -0.64 -1.49
C GLU A 175 -5.65 -1.33 -1.93
N SER A 176 -5.82 -2.60 -1.60
CA SER A 176 -7.02 -3.39 -1.95
C SER A 176 -8.29 -2.77 -1.35
N MET A 177 -8.24 -2.29 -0.11
CA MET A 177 -9.34 -1.59 0.53
C MET A 177 -9.69 -0.31 -0.24
N LEU A 178 -8.71 0.53 -0.53
CA LEU A 178 -8.92 1.76 -1.32
C LEU A 178 -9.53 1.46 -2.69
N TYR A 179 -9.00 0.47 -3.42
CA TYR A 179 -9.53 0.07 -4.73
C TYR A 179 -10.98 -0.40 -4.65
N SER A 180 -11.31 -1.21 -3.64
CA SER A 180 -12.67 -1.75 -3.51
C SER A 180 -13.70 -0.64 -3.23
N LYS A 181 -13.33 0.41 -2.48
CA LYS A 181 -14.20 1.57 -2.24
C LYS A 181 -14.39 2.42 -3.49
N ILE A 182 -13.31 2.64 -4.23
CA ILE A 182 -13.35 3.33 -5.53
C ILE A 182 -14.32 2.65 -6.49
N GLN A 183 -14.27 1.31 -6.60
CA GLN A 183 -15.13 0.53 -7.51
C GLN A 183 -16.63 0.63 -7.19
N LEU A 184 -16.99 0.93 -5.94
CA LEU A 184 -18.37 1.14 -5.55
C LEU A 184 -18.94 2.51 -5.98
N GLY A 185 -18.15 3.32 -6.69
CA GLY A 185 -18.53 4.71 -6.99
C GLY A 185 -18.52 5.60 -5.74
N LYS A 186 -18.07 5.08 -4.60
CA LYS A 186 -17.87 5.79 -3.35
C LYS A 186 -16.49 6.44 -3.33
N ALA A 187 -16.15 7.17 -4.39
CA ALA A 187 -15.06 8.16 -4.33
C ALA A 187 -15.56 9.41 -3.57
N ASP A 188 -16.23 9.18 -2.45
CA ASP A 188 -16.69 10.24 -1.57
C ASP A 188 -15.52 10.62 -0.68
N ASP A 189 -15.07 11.86 -0.84
CA ASP A 189 -13.99 12.39 -0.02
C ASP A 189 -14.39 12.58 1.44
N HIS A 190 -15.65 12.34 1.84
CA HIS A 190 -16.11 12.35 3.24
C HIS A 190 -16.09 10.98 3.94
N ASP A 191 -15.76 9.91 3.22
CA ASP A 191 -15.68 8.57 3.82
C ASP A 191 -14.42 8.45 4.69
N GLU A 192 -14.61 8.36 6.01
CA GLU A 192 -13.52 8.32 7.01
C GLU A 192 -12.51 7.20 6.76
N VAL A 193 -13.00 6.01 6.36
CA VAL A 193 -12.14 4.87 6.04
C VAL A 193 -11.28 5.18 4.82
N MET A 194 -11.88 5.71 3.75
CA MET A 194 -11.17 6.08 2.54
C MET A 194 -10.13 7.17 2.82
N GLN A 195 -10.49 8.21 3.58
CA GLN A 195 -9.57 9.27 3.98
C GLN A 195 -8.40 8.72 4.79
N GLY A 196 -8.66 7.86 5.78
CA GLY A 196 -7.61 7.26 6.61
C GLY A 196 -6.63 6.42 5.81
N ILE A 197 -7.14 5.59 4.89
CA ILE A 197 -6.29 4.78 4.01
C ILE A 197 -5.47 5.69 3.07
N LYS A 198 -6.09 6.71 2.46
CA LYS A 198 -5.39 7.70 1.62
C LYS A 198 -4.29 8.41 2.42
N LYS A 199 -4.51 8.76 3.69
CA LYS A 199 -3.49 9.39 4.57
C LYS A 199 -2.28 8.49 4.75
N ILE A 200 -2.48 7.24 5.15
CA ILE A 200 -1.36 6.29 5.38
C ILE A 200 -0.56 6.10 4.09
N LEU A 201 -1.24 5.86 2.97
CA LEU A 201 -0.59 5.71 1.66
C LEU A 201 0.13 6.98 1.19
N SER A 202 -0.37 8.15 1.57
CA SER A 202 0.26 9.43 1.22
C SER A 202 1.50 9.71 2.05
N TYR A 203 1.40 9.54 3.36
CA TYR A 203 2.47 9.93 4.28
C TYR A 203 3.68 9.00 4.19
N ASP A 204 3.52 7.75 3.77
CA ASP A 204 4.62 6.84 3.44
C ASP A 204 5.61 7.44 2.43
N LYS A 205 5.13 8.29 1.52
CA LYS A 205 5.98 8.96 0.52
C LYS A 205 6.66 10.23 1.01
N LEU A 206 6.16 10.83 2.08
CA LEU A 206 6.64 12.11 2.60
C LEU A 206 7.73 11.94 3.67
N GLY A 207 8.06 10.70 4.03
CA GLY A 207 9.09 10.36 5.02
C GLY A 207 8.51 9.57 6.18
N GLY A 208 8.88 9.96 7.40
CA GLY A 208 8.33 9.38 8.62
C GLY A 208 6.83 9.62 8.75
N TRP A 209 6.09 8.64 9.26
CA TRP A 209 4.67 8.78 9.56
C TRP A 209 4.28 7.90 10.75
N ALA A 210 3.18 8.25 11.41
CA ALA A 210 2.64 7.45 12.50
C ALA A 210 1.11 7.47 12.52
N LEU A 211 0.52 6.35 12.91
CA LEU A 211 -0.87 6.18 13.29
C LEU A 211 -0.91 5.90 14.79
N LEU A 212 -1.65 6.72 15.53
CA LEU A 212 -1.93 6.52 16.95
C LEU A 212 -3.33 5.93 17.12
N SER A 213 -3.43 4.92 17.96
CA SER A 213 -4.70 4.35 18.41
C SER A 213 -4.75 4.21 19.93
N LYS A 214 -5.97 4.18 20.47
CA LYS A 214 -6.28 3.75 21.83
C LYS A 214 -7.16 2.51 21.72
N GLY A 215 -6.60 1.34 22.01
CA GLY A 215 -7.20 0.06 21.65
C GLY A 215 -7.56 0.00 20.17
N PRO A 216 -8.81 -0.32 19.78
CA PRO A 216 -9.21 -0.39 18.38
C PRO A 216 -9.43 0.99 17.73
N GLU A 217 -9.62 2.05 18.53
CA GLU A 217 -9.99 3.38 18.04
C GLU A 217 -8.76 4.11 17.51
N ILE A 218 -8.80 4.55 16.26
CA ILE A 218 -7.75 5.37 15.66
C ILE A 218 -7.95 6.81 16.11
N VAL A 219 -6.96 7.33 16.84
CA VAL A 219 -6.96 8.70 17.38
C VAL A 219 -6.53 9.69 16.30
N MET A 220 -5.44 9.38 15.60
CA MET A 220 -4.94 10.23 14.53
C MET A 220 -3.96 9.49 13.61
N ILE A 221 -3.85 9.99 12.38
CA ILE A 221 -2.89 9.56 11.37
C ILE A 221 -2.12 10.80 10.96
N THR A 222 -0.80 10.75 11.11
CA THR A 222 0.08 11.92 11.06
C THR A 222 1.32 11.64 10.22
N HIS A 223 1.79 12.66 9.51
CA HIS A 223 3.08 12.65 8.82
C HIS A 223 4.23 12.94 9.81
N GLY A 224 5.44 13.15 9.30
CA GLY A 224 6.67 13.23 10.10
C GLY A 224 6.70 14.27 11.23
N ALA A 225 5.85 15.31 11.15
CA ALA A 225 5.72 16.33 12.20
C ALA A 225 5.21 15.79 13.56
N ILE A 226 4.73 14.55 13.60
CA ILE A 226 4.43 13.87 14.87
C ILE A 226 5.65 13.77 15.80
N GLU A 227 6.86 13.63 15.25
CA GLU A 227 8.10 13.65 16.05
C GLU A 227 8.22 14.94 16.85
N ARG A 228 7.97 16.08 16.21
CA ARG A 228 7.96 17.39 16.88
C ARG A 228 6.93 17.45 18.01
N THR A 229 5.74 16.89 17.78
CA THR A 229 4.62 16.88 18.76
C THR A 229 5.01 16.16 20.04
N VAL A 230 5.64 14.99 19.93
CA VAL A 230 6.07 14.21 21.11
C VAL A 230 7.33 14.81 21.74
N THR A 231 8.24 15.40 20.96
CA THR A 231 9.48 16.02 21.45
C THR A 231 9.22 17.26 22.31
N VAL A 232 8.19 18.06 22.01
CA VAL A 232 7.89 19.30 22.76
C VAL A 232 6.98 19.11 23.98
N TYR A 233 6.56 17.88 24.27
CA TYR A 233 5.58 17.52 25.30
C TYR A 233 5.77 18.26 26.64
N ASP A 234 6.96 18.14 27.24
CA ASP A 234 7.25 18.70 28.58
C ASP A 234 7.06 20.21 28.67
N ARG A 235 7.25 20.92 27.55
CA ARG A 235 7.23 22.39 27.49
C ARG A 235 5.89 22.96 27.02
N THR A 236 4.97 22.12 26.55
CA THR A 236 3.79 22.58 25.82
C THR A 236 2.51 21.94 26.36
N TRP A 237 2.18 20.73 25.93
CA TRP A 237 0.88 20.13 26.16
C TRP A 237 0.81 19.19 27.37
N LYS A 238 1.93 18.93 28.05
CA LYS A 238 1.98 18.18 29.32
C LYS A 238 1.01 18.71 30.37
N THR A 239 0.94 20.03 30.53
CA THR A 239 0.06 20.69 31.51
C THR A 239 -1.43 20.48 31.21
N HIS A 240 -1.79 20.12 29.97
CA HIS A 240 -3.16 19.86 29.56
C HIS A 240 -3.58 18.39 29.79
N VAL A 241 -2.64 17.47 30.00
CA VAL A 241 -2.93 16.04 30.20
C VAL A 241 -3.83 15.79 31.42
N PRO A 242 -3.61 16.40 32.61
CA PRO A 242 -4.46 16.16 33.76
C PRO A 242 -5.94 16.56 33.54
N THR A 243 -6.19 17.58 32.71
CA THR A 243 -7.53 18.11 32.48
C THR A 243 -8.22 17.53 31.24
N LYS A 244 -7.46 17.25 30.16
CA LYS A 244 -8.02 16.80 28.87
C LYS A 244 -7.82 15.30 28.62
N GLY A 245 -6.92 14.66 29.36
CA GLY A 245 -6.42 13.32 29.06
C GLY A 245 -5.36 13.32 27.95
N TYR A 246 -4.54 12.26 27.93
CA TYR A 246 -3.40 12.11 27.01
C TYR A 246 -3.82 12.21 25.53
N THR A 247 -4.87 11.48 25.14
CA THR A 247 -5.39 11.45 23.76
C THR A 247 -5.71 12.85 23.25
N LYS A 248 -6.58 13.57 23.98
CA LYS A 248 -7.10 14.86 23.53
C LYS A 248 -6.03 15.95 23.60
N ALA A 249 -5.17 15.93 24.63
CA ALA A 249 -4.09 16.90 24.77
C ALA A 249 -3.08 16.80 23.60
N MET A 250 -2.68 15.58 23.22
CA MET A 250 -1.80 15.36 22.07
C MET A 250 -2.47 15.77 20.76
N TYR A 251 -3.73 15.34 20.54
CA TYR A 251 -4.48 15.65 19.33
C TYR A 251 -4.64 17.16 19.13
N ASP A 252 -5.15 17.87 20.15
CA ASP A 252 -5.35 19.32 20.11
C ASP A 252 -4.03 20.03 19.78
N HIS A 253 -2.93 19.70 20.48
CA HIS A 253 -1.64 20.35 20.24
C HIS A 253 -1.09 20.08 18.83
N HIS A 254 -1.18 18.83 18.35
CA HIS A 254 -0.75 18.49 17.00
C HIS A 254 -1.53 19.30 15.96
N HIS A 255 -2.86 19.31 16.07
CA HIS A 255 -3.73 19.95 15.09
C HIS A 255 -3.69 21.47 15.13
N ASP A 256 -3.71 22.07 16.32
CA ASP A 256 -3.88 23.50 16.48
C ASP A 256 -2.55 24.24 16.35
N GLU A 257 -1.45 23.65 16.80
CA GLU A 257 -0.13 24.29 16.83
C GLU A 257 0.81 23.71 15.78
N ILE A 258 1.08 22.41 15.80
CA ILE A 258 2.12 21.81 14.94
C ILE A 258 1.73 21.88 13.47
N LEU A 259 0.50 21.51 13.10
CA LEU A 259 0.03 21.57 11.71
C LEU A 259 -0.15 23.01 11.21
N ARG A 260 -0.39 23.97 12.11
CA ARG A 260 -0.45 25.39 11.76
C ARG A 260 0.93 25.93 11.36
N GLU A 261 1.99 25.45 12.01
CA GLU A 261 3.36 25.88 11.73
C GLU A 261 4.01 25.11 10.57
N THR A 262 3.79 23.79 10.50
CA THR A 262 4.41 22.91 9.50
C THR A 262 3.61 22.79 8.22
N GLY A 263 2.33 23.20 8.26
CA GLY A 263 1.39 22.98 7.18
C GLY A 263 0.83 21.54 7.17
N LYS A 264 -0.29 21.37 6.47
CA LYS A 264 -0.82 20.03 6.15
C LYS A 264 -0.27 19.62 4.78
N PRO A 265 0.50 18.53 4.67
CA PRO A 265 0.96 18.09 3.37
C PRO A 265 -0.23 17.65 2.51
N CYS A 266 -0.21 17.99 1.22
CA CYS A 266 -1.22 17.52 0.29
C CYS A 266 -1.07 16.01 0.04
N SER A 267 -2.20 15.36 -0.23
CA SER A 267 -2.25 13.93 -0.51
C SER A 267 -1.41 13.59 -1.75
N HIS A 268 -0.53 12.60 -1.62
CA HIS A 268 0.29 12.11 -2.72
C HIS A 268 0.42 10.59 -2.62
N PHE A 269 -0.32 9.84 -3.42
CA PHE A 269 -0.29 8.38 -3.43
C PHE A 269 -0.35 7.88 -4.87
N ASP A 270 0.17 6.68 -5.11
CA ASP A 270 0.06 6.01 -6.40
C ASP A 270 -0.65 4.67 -6.26
N PHE A 271 -1.21 4.25 -7.38
CA PHE A 271 -1.86 2.97 -7.56
C PHE A 271 -0.88 2.03 -8.24
N HIS A 272 -0.47 0.95 -7.56
CA HIS A 272 0.39 -0.06 -8.18
C HIS A 272 -0.26 -0.65 -9.44
N ILE A 273 0.62 -0.93 -10.41
CA ILE A 273 0.36 -1.40 -11.79
C ILE A 273 -0.61 -2.59 -11.90
N THR A 274 -0.81 -3.41 -10.87
CA THR A 274 -1.77 -4.52 -10.89
C THR A 274 -3.23 -4.07 -10.91
N ALA A 275 -3.52 -2.79 -10.64
CA ALA A 275 -4.85 -2.19 -10.79
C ALA A 275 -5.21 -1.75 -12.22
N ARG A 276 -4.38 -2.10 -13.22
CA ARG A 276 -4.46 -1.72 -14.65
C ARG A 276 -5.76 -2.04 -15.40
N SER A 277 -6.75 -2.65 -14.77
CA SER A 277 -8.05 -2.94 -15.38
C SER A 277 -9.03 -1.78 -15.20
N GLY A 278 -8.77 -0.61 -15.79
CA GLY A 278 -9.77 0.47 -15.93
C GLY A 278 -10.43 1.01 -14.63
N ARG A 279 -9.86 0.70 -13.46
CA ARG A 279 -10.48 0.90 -12.14
C ARG A 279 -9.99 2.13 -11.39
N ILE A 280 -9.05 2.88 -11.95
CA ILE A 280 -8.56 4.14 -11.37
C ILE A 280 -9.45 5.28 -11.88
N PRO A 281 -10.02 6.12 -11.00
CA PRO A 281 -10.85 7.26 -11.42
C PRO A 281 -10.09 8.19 -12.36
N GLU A 282 -10.82 8.83 -13.28
CA GLU A 282 -10.24 9.85 -14.15
C GLU A 282 -9.91 11.14 -13.39
N LYS A 283 -10.68 11.44 -12.34
CA LYS A 283 -10.53 12.63 -11.51
C LYS A 283 -10.66 12.22 -10.04
N MET A 284 -9.87 12.86 -9.19
CA MET A 284 -9.96 12.75 -7.74
C MET A 284 -9.54 14.09 -7.14
N ASN A 285 -10.13 14.48 -6.01
CA ASN A 285 -9.68 15.64 -5.27
C ASN A 285 -8.78 15.21 -4.10
N CYS A 286 -7.86 16.10 -3.72
CA CYS A 286 -7.05 15.94 -2.52
C CYS A 286 -7.97 15.97 -1.29
N PHE A 287 -7.83 15.04 -0.36
CA PHE A 287 -8.69 15.01 0.83
C PHE A 287 -8.32 16.11 1.84
N ASP A 288 -7.10 16.67 1.76
CA ASP A 288 -6.64 17.76 2.63
C ASP A 288 -6.99 19.15 2.09
N CYS A 289 -6.71 19.41 0.80
CA CYS A 289 -6.88 20.76 0.21
C CYS A 289 -8.04 20.87 -0.78
N HIS A 290 -8.73 19.76 -1.06
CA HIS A 290 -9.87 19.65 -1.98
C HIS A 290 -9.60 20.07 -3.44
N ARG A 291 -8.34 20.35 -3.79
CA ARG A 291 -7.95 20.65 -5.17
C ARG A 291 -7.91 19.37 -6.01
N PRO A 292 -8.24 19.44 -7.32
CA PRO A 292 -8.08 18.31 -8.23
C PRO A 292 -6.65 17.78 -8.22
N MET A 293 -6.50 16.46 -8.14
CA MET A 293 -5.21 15.78 -8.18
C MET A 293 -4.81 15.45 -9.62
N GLU A 294 -3.52 15.55 -9.91
CA GLU A 294 -2.96 15.11 -11.18
C GLU A 294 -2.79 13.60 -11.24
N LYS A 295 -3.09 13.02 -12.41
CA LYS A 295 -2.94 11.59 -12.69
C LYS A 295 -1.65 11.36 -13.48
N TYR A 296 -0.66 10.72 -12.86
CA TYR A 296 0.59 10.35 -13.53
C TYR A 296 0.54 8.89 -14.01
N MET A 297 1.02 8.65 -15.24
CA MET A 297 1.28 7.31 -15.79
C MET A 297 2.72 7.28 -16.32
N SER A 298 3.53 6.31 -15.91
CA SER A 298 4.93 6.21 -16.35
C SER A 298 5.23 4.89 -17.09
N PHE A 299 6.16 4.98 -18.04
CA PHE A 299 6.72 3.89 -18.84
C PHE A 299 8.24 4.10 -18.94
N ALA A 300 9.04 3.04 -18.85
CA ALA A 300 10.50 3.10 -18.90
C ALA A 300 11.08 2.18 -20.00
N CYS A 301 12.20 2.59 -20.58
CA CYS A 301 12.90 1.94 -21.71
C CYS A 301 13.99 0.95 -21.22
N CYS A 302 14.38 -0.02 -22.05
CA CYS A 302 15.27 -1.13 -21.69
C CYS A 302 16.78 -0.81 -21.65
N HIS A 303 17.19 0.46 -21.68
CA HIS A 303 18.61 0.83 -21.77
C HIS A 303 19.10 1.82 -20.71
N ASP A 304 18.28 2.18 -19.72
CA ASP A 304 18.70 3.07 -18.62
C ASP A 304 19.25 2.28 -17.43
N ASP A 305 20.53 1.89 -17.51
CA ASP A 305 21.32 1.46 -16.35
C ASP A 305 21.84 2.66 -15.51
N LYS A 306 21.37 3.90 -15.76
CA LYS A 306 21.84 5.11 -15.06
C LYS A 306 20.81 6.25 -14.96
N LEU A 307 19.63 6.05 -14.36
CA LEU A 307 18.72 7.18 -14.05
C LEU A 307 17.92 7.01 -12.73
N LEU A 308 18.55 6.51 -11.67
CA LEU A 308 18.04 6.70 -10.30
C LEU A 308 19.05 7.39 -9.36
N ASP A 309 20.19 7.84 -9.88
CA ASP A 309 21.13 8.71 -9.18
C ASP A 309 21.02 10.13 -9.77
N GLN A 310 20.00 10.87 -9.34
CA GLN A 310 19.99 12.34 -9.27
C GLN A 310 18.72 12.78 -8.53
N ASP A 311 18.81 12.76 -7.20
CA ASP A 311 18.24 13.85 -6.43
C ASP A 311 18.77 15.17 -7.03
N GLU A 312 17.89 16.14 -7.24
CA GLU A 312 18.04 17.52 -6.76
C GLU A 312 17.10 18.46 -7.55
N ASN A 313 16.43 19.32 -6.78
CA ASN A 313 15.86 20.61 -7.17
C ASN A 313 14.40 20.63 -7.69
N TYR A 314 13.44 20.69 -6.77
CA TYR A 314 12.23 21.48 -6.99
C TYR A 314 12.12 22.55 -5.89
N ASN A 315 12.57 23.74 -6.27
CA ASN A 315 12.32 25.00 -5.59
C ASN A 315 10.92 25.53 -5.95
N PHE A 316 10.25 26.06 -4.93
CA PHE A 316 8.98 26.84 -4.87
C PHE A 316 7.65 26.11 -5.07
#